data_AF-A0A699RSW9-F1
#
_entry.id   AF-A0A699RSW9-F1
#
_cell.length_a   1.000
_cell.length_b   1.000
_cell.length_c   1.000
_cell.angle_alpha   90.00
_cell.angle_beta   90.00
_cell.angle_gamma   90.00
#
_symmetry.space_group_name_H-M   'P 1'
#
loop_
_entity.id
_entity.type
_entity.pdbx_description
1 polymer ?
#
loop_
_entity_poly.entity_id
_entity_poly.type
_entity_poly.pdbx_seq_one_letter_code
_entity_poly.pdbx_strand_id
1 'polypeptide(L)' 'MKISIQGSDVAGFDKSKVECFNCHKMGHFARECRAPRSQERGRKESYRQRTKAEEKTLKALMAIDGVGWD' A
#
# COMPACT_ATOMS: atom_id res chain seq x y z
N MET A 1 -13.23 4.99 32.28
CA MET A 1 -13.26 3.61 31.76
C MET A 1 -12.91 3.66 30.27
N LYS A 2 -11.67 3.34 29.89
CA LYS A 2 -11.24 3.29 28.48
C LYS A 2 -11.60 1.91 27.93
N ILE A 3 -12.69 1.82 27.18
CA ILE A 3 -13.00 0.65 26.37
C ILE A 3 -12.00 0.61 25.21
N SER A 4 -10.91 -0.13 25.40
CA SER A 4 -10.01 -0.52 24.31
C SER A 4 -10.71 -1.64 23.55
N ILE A 5 -11.47 -1.28 22.51
CA ILE A 5 -11.98 -2.25 21.55
C ILE A 5 -10.77 -2.70 20.73
N GLN A 6 -10.12 -3.77 21.17
CA GLN A 6 -9.16 -4.45 20.31
C GLN A 6 -10.02 -5.12 19.24
N GLY A 7 -9.63 -5.06 17.96
CA GLY A 7 -10.43 -5.58 16.84
C GLY A 7 -10.71 -7.10 16.89
N SER A 8 -10.48 -7.75 18.03
CA SER A 8 -10.86 -9.10 18.42
C SER A 8 -12.24 -9.21 19.10
N ASP A 9 -12.80 -8.11 19.64
CA ASP A 9 -13.95 -8.19 20.56
C ASP A 9 -15.31 -8.33 19.85
N VAL A 10 -15.29 -8.55 18.53
CA VAL A 10 -16.50 -8.97 17.80
C VAL A 10 -16.70 -10.45 18.09
N ALA A 11 -17.54 -10.74 19.09
CA ALA A 11 -17.97 -12.08 19.46
C ALA A 11 -18.24 -12.94 18.22
N GLY A 12 -17.35 -13.89 17.92
CA GLY A 12 -17.56 -14.93 16.92
C GLY A 12 -16.89 -14.77 15.55
N PHE A 13 -16.00 -13.78 15.33
CA PHE A 13 -15.29 -13.72 14.06
C PHE A 13 -14.12 -14.73 14.00
N ASP A 14 -14.29 -15.76 13.17
CA ASP A 14 -13.27 -16.79 12.93
C ASP A 14 -12.08 -16.24 12.13
N LYS A 15 -11.02 -15.86 12.85
CA LYS A 15 -9.78 -15.34 12.25
C LYS A 15 -8.98 -16.41 11.48
N SER A 16 -9.26 -17.70 11.65
CA SER A 16 -8.51 -18.77 10.98
C SER A 16 -8.57 -18.67 9.45
N LYS A 17 -9.64 -18.04 8.92
CA LYS A 17 -9.86 -17.80 7.49
C LYS A 17 -9.33 -16.46 6.98
N VAL A 18 -8.85 -15.59 7.88
CA VAL A 18 -8.25 -14.30 7.47
C VAL A 18 -6.84 -14.52 6.99
N GLU A 19 -6.57 -14.12 5.76
CA GLU A 19 -5.21 -14.00 5.24
C GLU A 19 -4.60 -12.64 5.60
N CYS A 20 -3.39 -12.67 6.14
CA CYS A 20 -2.63 -11.47 6.41
C CYS A 20 -2.05 -10.89 5.10
N PHE A 21 -2.50 -9.70 4.69
CA PHE A 21 -1.95 -8.97 3.53
C PHE A 21 -0.45 -8.67 3.61
N ASN A 22 0.17 -8.77 4.79
CA ASN A 22 1.59 -8.53 4.93
C ASN A 22 2.43 -9.76 4.58
N CYS A 23 2.13 -10.92 5.19
CA CYS A 23 2.96 -12.12 5.06
C CYS A 23 2.26 -13.28 4.34
N HIS A 24 1.03 -13.08 3.88
CA HIS A 24 0.19 -14.06 3.19
C HIS A 24 -0.04 -15.35 4.00
N LYS A 25 0.01 -15.25 5.34
CA LYS A 25 -0.32 -16.36 6.26
C LYS A 25 -1.69 -16.13 6.87
N MET A 26 -2.42 -17.23 7.09
CA MET A 26 -3.74 -17.17 7.69
C MET A 26 -3.72 -16.92 9.20
N GLY A 27 -4.87 -16.62 9.80
CA GLY A 27 -5.06 -16.60 11.26
C GLY A 27 -4.94 -15.24 11.93
N HIS A 28 -4.57 -14.17 11.20
CA HIS A 28 -4.36 -12.84 11.79
C HIS A 28 -4.52 -11.70 10.79
N PHE A 29 -4.86 -10.52 11.28
CA PHE A 29 -4.92 -9.32 10.46
C PHE A 29 -3.51 -8.73 10.21
N ALA A 30 -3.35 -7.98 9.12
CA ALA A 30 -2.09 -7.32 8.79
C ALA A 30 -1.58 -6.37 9.91
N ARG A 31 -2.49 -5.79 10.71
CA ARG A 31 -2.15 -4.93 11.86
C ARG A 31 -1.53 -5.70 13.04
N GLU A 32 -1.78 -7.00 13.13
CA GLU A 32 -1.26 -7.90 14.18
C GLU A 32 0.05 -8.59 13.75
N CYS A 33 0.44 -8.46 12.47
CA CYS A 33 1.57 -9.16 11.89
C CYS A 33 2.91 -8.65 12.44
N ARG A 34 3.75 -9.57 12.95
CA ARG A 34 5.11 -9.27 13.44
C ARG A 34 6.19 -9.38 12.37
N ALA A 35 5.86 -9.92 11.20
CA ALA A 35 6.82 -10.00 10.10
C ALA A 35 7.17 -8.59 9.61
N PRO A 36 8.41 -8.35 9.13
CA PRO A 36 8.74 -7.11 8.44
C PRO A 36 7.75 -6.88 7.29
N ARG A 37 7.47 -5.62 6.97
CA ARG A 37 6.53 -5.29 5.89
C ARG A 37 7.00 -5.92 4.58
N SER A 38 6.12 -6.69 3.94
CA SER A 38 6.38 -7.35 2.66
C SER A 38 6.91 -6.35 1.63
N GLN A 39 7.76 -6.88 0.75
CA GLN A 39 8.35 -6.20 -0.40
C GLN A 39 7.32 -5.66 -1.40
N GLU A 40 6.01 -5.74 -1.14
CA GLU A 40 5.00 -5.00 -1.91
C GLU A 40 5.28 -3.48 -1.94
N ARG A 41 6.04 -2.93 -0.97
CA ARG A 41 6.61 -1.58 -1.11
C ARG A 41 7.45 -1.42 -2.39
N GLY A 42 8.22 -2.43 -2.77
CA GLY A 42 8.99 -2.45 -4.01
C GLY A 42 8.10 -2.30 -5.24
N ARG A 43 6.96 -3.02 -5.31
CA ARG A 43 5.98 -2.85 -6.41
C ARG A 43 5.38 -1.44 -6.45
N LYS A 44 5.05 -0.88 -5.28
CA LYS A 44 4.50 0.48 -5.18
C LYS A 44 5.53 1.54 -5.54
N GLU A 45 6.80 1.30 -5.23
CA GLU A 45 7.93 2.13 -5.62
C GLU A 45 8.19 2.04 -7.13
N SER A 46 8.12 0.85 -7.74
CA SER A 46 8.21 0.67 -9.19
C SER A 46 7.10 1.43 -9.92
N TYR A 47 5.86 1.37 -9.43
CA TYR A 47 4.74 2.15 -9.98
C TYR A 47 4.97 3.65 -9.83
N ARG A 48 5.47 4.12 -8.67
CA ARG A 48 5.84 5.53 -8.47
C ARG A 48 7.03 5.96 -9.36
N GLN A 49 7.97 5.08 -9.63
CA GLN A 49 9.11 5.37 -10.51
C GLN A 49 8.66 5.45 -11.96
N ARG A 50 7.77 4.54 -12.41
CA ARG A 50 7.17 4.57 -13.74
C ARG A 50 6.38 5.85 -13.98
N THR A 51 5.49 6.22 -13.05
CA THR A 51 4.70 7.46 -13.14
C THR A 51 5.59 8.70 -13.17
N LYS A 52 6.68 8.74 -12.39
CA LYS A 52 7.68 9.83 -12.47
C LYS A 52 8.43 9.87 -13.81
N ALA A 53 8.69 8.72 -14.42
CA ALA A 53 9.31 8.65 -15.75
C ALA A 53 8.33 9.12 -16.84
N GLU A 54 7.07 8.69 -16.76
CA GLU A 54 5.99 9.14 -17.66
C GLU A 54 5.73 10.65 -17.53
N GLU A 55 5.72 11.20 -16.31
CA GLU A 55 5.59 12.65 -16.07
C GLU A 55 6.77 13.43 -16.68
N LYS A 56 8.00 12.92 -16.54
CA LYS A 56 9.18 13.55 -17.16
C LYS A 56 9.11 13.52 -18.68
N THR A 57 8.67 12.40 -19.27
CA THR A 57 8.48 12.29 -20.71
C THR A 57 7.39 13.24 -21.20
N LEU A 58 6.26 13.34 -20.49
CA LEU A 58 5.19 14.30 -20.81
C LEU A 58 5.69 15.75 -20.74
N LYS A 59 6.43 16.10 -19.70
CA LYS A 59 7.04 17.44 -19.56
C LYS A 59 8.03 17.75 -20.69
N ALA A 60 8.85 16.78 -21.09
CA ALA A 60 9.78 16.94 -22.21
C ALA A 60 9.04 17.12 -23.54
N LEU A 61 7.96 16.36 -23.78
CA LEU A 61 7.12 16.50 -24.97
C LEU A 61 6.47 17.90 -25.01
N MET A 62 5.93 18.39 -23.90
CA MET A 62 5.34 19.73 -23.84
C MET A 62 6.36 20.86 -24.03
N ALA A 63 7.64 20.63 -23.72
CA ALA A 63 8.72 21.61 -23.93
C ALA A 63 9.16 21.73 -25.40
N ILE A 64 8.93 20.70 -26.22
CA ILE A 64 9.29 20.71 -27.65
C ILE A 64 8.35 21.65 -28.43
N ASP A 65 7.10 21.77 -27.99
CA ASP A 65 6.06 22.55 -28.70
C ASP A 65 6.06 24.05 -28.33
N GLY A 66 7.00 24.52 -27.51
CA GLY A 66 7.24 25.95 -27.28
C GLY A 66 6.11 26.72 -26.58
N VAL A 67 5.12 26.04 -26.00
CA VAL A 67 4.04 26.69 -25.23
C VAL A 67 4.40 26.66 -23.75
N GLY A 68 5.02 27.73 -23.28
CA GLY A 68 5.25 27.98 -21.85
C GLY A 68 3.93 28.22 -21.12
N TRP A 69 3.70 27.50 -20.03
CA TRP A 69 2.65 27.80 -19.06
C TRP A 69 3.36 28.37 -17.82
N ASP A 70 3.32 29.69 -17.67
CA ASP A 70 3.62 30.44 -16.43
C ASP A 70 2.44 30.29 -15.45
#